data_AF-A0A286UJ23-F1
#
_entry.id   AF-A0A286UJ23-F1
#
_cell.length_a   1.000
_cell.length_b   1.000
_cell.length_c   1.000
_cell.angle_alpha   90.00
_cell.angle_beta   90.00
_cell.angle_gamma   90.00
#
_symmetry.space_group_name_H-M   'P 1'
#
loop_
_entity.id
_entity.type
_entity.pdbx_description
1 polymer ?
#
loop_
_entity_poly.entity_id
_entity_poly.type
_entity_poly.pdbx_seq_one_letter_code
_entity_poly.pdbx_strand_id
1 'polypeptide(L)'
;MSENGNETSATTLAPSDDLKIPKDYKEHFRTHKKVVTKFVDPCQEASKASMDCLNRNDYNRDKCLDFFEAYKECKKTWLEQRREDGLNGKNNKIHIST
;
A
#
# COMPACT_ATOMS: atom_id res chain seq x y z
N MET A 1 11.73 0.32 22.32
CA MET A 1 11.93 1.76 22.11
C MET A 1 12.21 1.93 20.63
N SER A 2 11.44 2.82 20.02
CA SER A 2 11.10 2.89 18.59
C SER A 2 12.29 2.98 17.64
N GLU A 3 12.07 2.43 16.45
CA GLU A 3 12.99 2.38 15.32
C GLU A 3 13.45 3.80 14.92
N ASN A 4 14.76 3.92 14.74
CA ASN A 4 15.43 5.16 14.37
C ASN A 4 15.05 5.54 12.94
N GLY A 5 14.30 6.62 12.80
CA GLY A 5 14.05 7.30 11.54
C GLY A 5 15.35 7.90 11.00
N ASN A 6 15.93 7.23 10.01
CA ASN A 6 16.93 7.79 9.11
C ASN A 6 16.19 8.20 7.82
N GLU A 7 15.59 9.39 7.84
CA GLU A 7 15.13 10.07 6.63
C GLU A 7 16.24 11.00 6.15
N THR A 8 17.22 10.41 5.47
CA THR A 8 18.16 11.09 4.55
C THR A 8 17.93 10.39 3.21
N SER A 9 17.67 11.01 2.06
CA SER A 9 18.18 12.26 1.56
C SER A 9 17.33 12.65 0.34
N ALA A 10 16.88 13.90 0.31
CA ALA A 10 16.47 14.53 -0.93
C ALA A 10 17.72 14.76 -1.79
N THR A 11 18.06 13.81 -2.67
CA THR A 11 18.86 13.98 -3.91
C THR A 11 19.05 12.59 -4.53
N THR A 12 18.52 12.40 -5.74
CA THR A 12 18.56 11.19 -6.61
C THR A 12 17.34 10.24 -6.55
N LEU A 13 16.29 10.65 -7.28
CA LEU A 13 15.46 9.88 -8.22
C LEU A 13 15.46 8.34 -8.14
N ALA A 14 14.70 7.78 -7.18
CA ALA A 14 13.84 6.61 -7.41
C ALA A 14 12.91 6.45 -6.18
N PRO A 15 11.63 6.10 -6.36
CA PRO A 15 10.81 5.62 -5.24
C PRO A 15 11.45 4.33 -4.68
N SER A 16 11.57 4.23 -3.35
CA SER A 16 12.00 2.97 -2.73
C SER A 16 11.06 1.84 -3.15
N ASP A 17 11.62 0.64 -3.39
CA ASP A 17 10.83 -0.55 -3.74
C ASP A 17 9.79 -0.89 -2.68
N ASP A 18 10.01 -0.50 -1.44
CA ASP A 18 9.07 -0.67 -0.32
C ASP A 18 7.71 -0.01 -0.59
N LEU A 19 7.68 1.09 -1.36
CA LEU A 19 6.43 1.78 -1.71
C LEU A 19 5.54 0.96 -2.64
N LYS A 20 6.08 -0.06 -3.31
CA LYS A 20 5.32 -0.98 -4.16
C LYS A 20 4.64 -2.08 -3.35
N ILE A 21 5.01 -2.26 -2.08
CA ILE A 21 4.52 -3.35 -1.23
C ILE A 21 3.31 -2.85 -0.42
N PRO A 22 2.11 -3.41 -0.61
CA PRO A 22 0.97 -3.06 0.22
C PRO A 22 1.17 -3.54 1.65
N LYS A 23 0.80 -2.71 2.63
CA LYS A 23 0.82 -3.10 4.04
C LYS A 23 -0.16 -4.24 4.33
N ASP A 24 0.07 -4.97 5.43
CA ASP A 24 -0.88 -5.98 5.91
C ASP A 24 -2.20 -5.30 6.33
N TYR A 25 -3.17 -5.32 5.43
CA TYR A 25 -4.47 -4.72 5.64
C TYR A 25 -5.31 -5.46 6.70
N LYS A 26 -4.92 -6.68 7.09
CA LYS A 26 -5.60 -7.49 8.11
C LYS A 26 -5.38 -6.95 9.52
N GLU A 27 -4.26 -6.25 9.76
CA GLU A 27 -3.97 -5.53 11.01
C GLU A 27 -5.11 -4.59 11.43
N HIS A 28 -5.71 -3.89 10.46
CA HIS A 28 -6.83 -2.98 10.70
C HIS A 28 -8.06 -3.70 11.24
N PHE A 29 -8.29 -4.96 10.87
CA PHE A 29 -9.43 -5.75 11.36
C PHE A 29 -9.14 -6.50 12.65
N ARG A 30 -7.87 -6.85 12.91
CA ARG A 30 -7.46 -7.49 14.17
C ARG A 30 -7.65 -6.57 15.37
N THR A 31 -7.31 -5.29 15.19
CA THR A 31 -7.31 -4.29 16.27
C THR A 31 -8.69 -3.69 16.55
N HIS A 32 -9.56 -3.60 15.54
CA HIS A 32 -10.84 -2.89 15.63
C HIS A 32 -11.99 -3.79 15.16
N LYS A 33 -12.86 -4.21 16.10
CA LYS A 33 -14.01 -5.12 15.85
C LYS A 33 -15.03 -4.63 14.80
N LYS A 34 -14.98 -3.38 14.35
CA LYS A 34 -15.92 -2.78 13.38
C LYS A 34 -15.25 -1.81 12.39
N VAL A 35 -14.14 -2.18 11.75
CA VAL A 35 -13.63 -1.39 10.61
C VAL A 35 -14.40 -1.75 9.35
N VAL A 36 -14.95 -0.73 8.70
CA VAL A 36 -15.55 -0.93 7.39
C VAL A 36 -14.42 -1.04 6.36
N THR A 37 -14.33 -2.20 5.72
CA THR A 37 -13.29 -2.56 4.75
C THR A 37 -13.11 -1.54 3.61
N LYS A 38 -14.12 -0.70 3.34
CA LYS A 38 -14.11 0.32 2.28
C LYS A 38 -13.13 1.48 2.51
N PHE A 39 -12.64 1.68 3.74
CA PHE A 39 -11.77 2.82 4.09
C PHE A 39 -10.31 2.41 4.33
N VAL A 40 -9.97 1.14 4.15
CA VAL A 40 -8.60 0.66 4.34
C VAL A 40 -7.85 0.81 3.02
N ASP A 41 -6.83 1.67 3.02
CA ASP A 41 -5.89 1.83 1.91
C ASP A 41 -4.49 1.36 2.34
N PRO A 42 -4.07 0.14 1.94
CA PRO A 42 -2.75 -0.39 2.31
C PRO A 42 -1.59 0.26 1.56
N CYS A 43 -1.89 1.10 0.57
CA CYS A 43 -0.93 1.85 -0.24
C CYS A 43 -0.82 3.32 0.19
N GLN A 44 -1.25 3.64 1.41
CA GLN A 44 -1.25 5.00 1.95
C GLN A 44 0.14 5.66 1.93
N GLU A 45 1.21 4.89 2.16
CA GLU A 45 2.59 5.43 2.10
C GLU A 45 3.02 5.81 0.70
N ALA A 46 2.71 4.97 -0.30
CA ALA A 46 2.96 5.29 -1.71
C ALA A 46 2.16 6.52 -2.17
N SER A 47 0.92 6.67 -1.69
CA SER A 47 0.12 7.87 -1.93
C SER A 47 0.75 9.11 -1.29
N LYS A 48 1.21 9.01 -0.04
CA LYS A 48 1.88 10.11 0.66
C LYS A 48 3.16 10.52 -0.06
N ALA A 49 4.00 9.55 -0.44
CA ALA A 49 5.24 9.80 -1.18
C ALA A 49 4.98 10.49 -2.53
N SER A 50 3.94 10.07 -3.24
CA SER A 50 3.53 10.72 -4.50
C SER A 50 3.12 12.18 -4.31
N MET A 51 2.37 12.47 -3.24
CA MET A 51 1.97 13.84 -2.89
C MET A 51 3.17 14.68 -2.43
N ASP A 52 4.09 14.09 -1.66
CA ASP A 52 5.30 14.75 -1.21
C ASP A 52 6.22 15.10 -2.39
N CYS A 53 6.30 14.23 -3.41
CA CYS A 53 6.99 14.56 -4.66
C CYS A 53 6.36 15.78 -5.35
N LEU A 54 5.03 15.80 -5.49
CA LEU A 54 4.33 16.93 -6.11
C LEU A 54 4.55 18.24 -5.35
N ASN A 55 4.43 18.21 -4.02
CA ASN A 55 4.64 19.37 -3.15
C ASN A 55 6.05 19.97 -3.30
N ARG A 56 7.06 19.13 -3.57
CA ARG A 56 8.46 19.56 -3.74
C ARG A 56 8.79 20.01 -5.16
N ASN A 57 7.95 19.69 -6.14
CA ASN A 57 8.21 19.88 -7.57
C ASN A 57 7.19 20.81 -8.23
N ASP A 58 6.59 21.72 -7.46
CA ASP A 58 5.56 22.67 -7.95
C ASP A 58 4.40 21.97 -8.69
N TYR A 59 4.03 20.79 -8.21
CA TYR A 59 3.00 19.94 -8.80
C TYR A 59 3.27 19.50 -10.25
N ASN A 60 4.53 19.54 -10.69
CA ASN A 60 4.94 18.98 -11.97
C ASN A 60 4.86 17.44 -11.90
N ARG A 61 3.87 16.88 -12.60
CA ARG A 61 3.60 15.44 -12.62
C ARG A 61 4.69 14.63 -13.31
N ASP A 62 5.33 15.19 -14.33
CA ASP A 62 6.34 14.48 -15.13
C ASP A 62 7.56 14.11 -14.29
N LYS A 63 7.86 14.92 -13.26
CA LYS A 63 8.93 14.66 -12.28
C LYS A 63 8.59 13.57 -11.26
N CYS A 64 7.34 13.13 -11.19
CA CYS A 64 6.83 12.22 -10.17
C CYS A 64 6.23 10.92 -10.73
N LEU A 65 6.46 10.62 -12.01
CA LEU A 65 5.87 9.45 -12.69
C LEU A 65 6.21 8.14 -11.97
N ASP A 66 7.45 7.97 -11.51
CA ASP A 66 7.89 6.75 -10.82
C ASP A 66 7.14 6.55 -9.50
N PHE A 67 6.85 7.61 -8.75
CA PHE A 67 6.07 7.52 -7.50
C PHE A 67 4.62 7.09 -7.79
N PHE A 68 4.03 7.60 -8.88
CA PHE A 68 2.71 7.16 -9.31
C PHE A 68 2.70 5.71 -9.79
N GLU A 69 3.77 5.26 -10.45
CA GLU A 69 3.93 3.87 -10.84
C GLU A 69 4.04 2.96 -9.61
N ALA A 70 4.82 3.36 -8.60
CA ALA A 70 4.91 2.62 -7.34
C ALA A 70 3.54 2.48 -6.66
N TYR A 71 2.74 3.55 -6.62
CA TYR A 71 1.36 3.50 -6.11
C TYR A 71 0.46 2.54 -6.93
N LYS A 72 0.57 2.56 -8.26
CA LYS A 72 -0.19 1.66 -9.15
C LYS A 72 0.16 0.20 -8.90
N GLU A 73 1.45 -0.13 -8.80
CA GLU A 73 1.91 -1.50 -8.55
C GLU A 73 1.51 -1.98 -7.15
N CYS A 74 1.59 -1.12 -6.13
CA CYS A 74 1.06 -1.44 -4.81
C CYS A 74 -0.42 -1.80 -4.86
N LYS A 75 -1.22 -0.96 -5.54
CA LYS A 75 -2.67 -1.16 -5.63
C LYS A 75 -3.02 -2.43 -6.41
N LYS A 76 -2.29 -2.72 -7.48
CA LYS A 76 -2.43 -3.95 -8.27
C LYS A 76 -2.15 -5.18 -7.41
N THR A 77 -1.03 -5.18 -6.68
CA THR A 77 -0.65 -6.28 -5.77
C THR A 77 -1.71 -6.50 -4.70
N TRP A 78 -2.24 -5.43 -4.10
CA TRP A 78 -3.29 -5.52 -3.11
C TRP A 78 -4.60 -6.10 -3.67
N LEU A 79 -5.01 -5.67 -4.87
CA LEU A 79 -6.22 -6.21 -5.50
C LEU A 79 -6.09 -7.70 -5.81
N GLU A 80 -4.90 -8.16 -6.22
CA GLU A 80 -4.63 -9.59 -6.43
C GLU A 80 -4.71 -10.35 -5.11
N GLN A 81 -4.02 -9.88 -4.06
CA GLN A 81 -4.10 -10.48 -2.71
C GLN A 81 -5.54 -10.58 -2.20
N ARG A 82 -6.36 -9.54 -2.41
CA ARG A 82 -7.78 -9.57 -2.02
C ARG A 82 -8.59 -10.58 -2.82
N ARG A 83 -8.27 -10.76 -4.10
CA ARG A 83 -8.92 -11.76 -4.95
C ARG A 83 -8.56 -13.15 -4.47
N GLU A 84 -7.28 -13.41 -4.22
CA GLU A 84 -6.77 -14.68 -3.68
C GLU A 84 -7.35 -14.98 -2.30
N ASP A 85 -7.35 -14.02 -1.37
CA ASP A 85 -7.99 -14.16 -0.04
C ASP A 85 -9.47 -14.53 -0.16
N GLY A 86 -10.19 -13.93 -1.12
CA GLY A 86 -11.59 -14.23 -1.40
C GLY A 86 -11.81 -15.63 -1.99
N LEU A 87 -10.90 -16.11 -2.83
CA LEU A 87 -10.93 -17.49 -3.36
C LEU A 87 -10.59 -18.51 -2.27
N ASN A 88 -9.56 -18.25 -1.47
CA ASN A 88 -9.15 -19.10 -0.35
C ASN A 88 -10.24 -19.21 0.71
N GLY A 89 -10.95 -18.11 1.00
CA GLY A 89 -12.11 -18.14 1.89
C GLY A 89 -13.24 -19.03 1.38
N LYS A 90 -13.49 -19.06 0.05
CA LYS A 90 -14.48 -19.95 -0.57
C LYS A 90 -14.02 -21.41 -0.56
N ASN A 91 -12.77 -21.67 -0.91
CA ASN A 91 -12.18 -23.01 -0.95
C ASN A 91 -12.14 -23.65 0.45
N ASN A 92 -11.70 -22.89 1.46
CA ASN A 92 -11.72 -23.36 2.84
C ASN A 92 -13.15 -23.65 3.29
N LYS A 93 -14.14 -22.80 2.96
CA LYS A 93 -15.55 -23.06 3.29
C LYS A 93 -16.06 -24.39 2.75
N ILE A 94 -15.64 -24.81 1.54
CA ILE A 94 -16.03 -26.10 0.95
C ILE A 94 -15.44 -27.28 1.74
N HIS A 95 -14.18 -27.16 2.18
CA HIS A 95 -13.49 -28.22 2.93
C HIS A 95 -13.97 -28.41 4.38
N ILE A 96 -14.47 -27.37 5.05
CA ILE A 96 -15.06 -27.49 6.41
C ILE A 96 -16.52 -27.97 6.39
N SER A 97 -17.19 -27.97 5.24
CA SER A 97 -18.61 -28.33 5.12
C SER A 97 -18.88 -29.75 4.57
N THR A 98 -17.84 -30.57 4.39
CA THR A 98 -17.94 -32.00 4.04
C THR A 98 -17.54 -32.84 5.24
#